data_AF-A0A941CDM9-F1
#
_entry.id   AF-A0A941CDM9-F1
#
_cell.length_a   1.000
_cell.length_b   1.000
_cell.length_c   1.000
_cell.angle_alpha   90.00
_cell.angle_beta   90.00
_cell.angle_gamma   90.00
#
_symmetry.space_group_name_H-M   'P 1'
#
loop_
_entity.id
_entity.type
_entity.pdbx_description
1 polymer ?
#
loop_
_entity_poly.entity_id
_entity_poly.type
_entity_poly.pdbx_seq_one_letter_code
_entity_poly.pdbx_strand_id
1 'polypeptide(L)' 'MKQGRIKKVIGILLICIGAIALVTEIGTQTKNYYIQSVGIICLMLGLFWVNTTLASRSRIESKTYIEEEE' A
#
# COMPACT_ATOMS: atom_id res chain seq x y z
N MET A 1 -5.87 18.20 7.96
CA MET A 1 -5.30 16.82 8.05
C MET A 1 -3.99 16.77 7.27
N LYS A 2 -2.88 16.34 7.88
CA LYS A 2 -1.55 16.29 7.24
C LYS A 2 -1.57 15.30 6.04
N GLN A 3 -1.30 15.79 4.83
CA GLN A 3 -1.37 15.03 3.56
C GLN A 3 -0.62 13.68 3.60
N GLY A 4 0.47 13.57 4.36
CA GLY A 4 1.22 12.31 4.51
C GLY A 4 0.45 11.18 5.20
N ARG A 5 -0.50 11.49 6.10
CA ARG A 5 -1.33 10.45 6.75
C ARG A 5 -2.39 9.88 5.81
N ILE A 6 -2.90 10.71 4.90
CA ILE A 6 -3.95 10.33 3.94
C ILE A 6 -3.40 9.31 2.94
N LYS A 7 -2.23 9.57 2.36
CA LYS A 7 -1.59 8.64 1.41
C LYS A 7 -1.36 7.26 2.01
N LYS A 8 -0.99 7.19 3.30
CA LYS A 8 -0.79 5.94 4.03
C LYS A 8 -2.09 5.17 4.22
N VAL A 9 -3.19 5.86 4.57
CA VAL A 9 -4.51 5.25 4.72
C VAL A 9 -5.05 4.72 3.38
N ILE A 10 -4.85 5.47 2.29
CA ILE A 10 -5.27 5.02 0.96
C ILE A 10 -4.49 3.77 0.53
N GLY A 11 -3.19 3.70 0.81
CA GLY A 11 -2.38 2.50 0.55
C GLY A 11 -2.92 1.26 1.26
N ILE A 12 -3.31 1.39 2.54
CA ILE A 12 -3.90 0.29 3.31
C ILE A 12 -5.28 -0.11 2.74
N LEU A 13 -6.12 0.87 2.37
CA LEU A 13 -7.42 0.61 1.74
C LEU A 13 -7.29 -0.16 0.42
N LEU A 14 -6.30 0.20 -0.42
CA LEU A 14 -6.02 -0.52 -1.67
C LEU A 14 -5.64 -1.99 -1.42
N ILE A 15 -4.85 -2.26 -0.37
CA ILE A 15 -4.49 -3.63 0.02
C ILE A 15 -5.74 -4.40 0.46
N CYS A 16 -6.58 -3.81 1.32
CA CYS A 16 -7.81 -4.46 1.79
C CYS A 16 -8.76 -4.79 0.62
N ILE A 17 -8.99 -3.84 -0.29
CA ILE A 17 -9.87 -4.05 -1.44
C ILE A 17 -9.32 -5.12 -2.37
N GLY A 18 -8.01 -5.08 -2.69
CA GLY A 18 -7.37 -6.08 -3.54
C GLY A 18 -7.43 -7.49 -2.93
N ALA A 19 -7.20 -7.61 -1.61
CA ALA A 19 -7.31 -8.88 -0.90
C ALA A 19 -8.74 -9.44 -0.92
N ILE A 20 -9.75 -8.60 -0.65
CA ILE A 20 -11.17 -9.01 -0.70
C ILE A 20 -11.52 -9.48 -2.12
N ALA A 21 -11.14 -8.72 -3.16
CA ALA A 21 -11.41 -9.08 -4.54
C ALA A 21 -10.84 -10.46 -4.91
N LEU A 22 -9.61 -10.77 -4.48
CA LEU A 22 -9.00 -12.08 -4.69
C LEU A 22 -9.69 -13.19 -3.90
N VAL A 23 -10.01 -12.97 -2.62
CA VAL A 23 -10.69 -13.97 -1.79
C VAL A 23 -12.08 -14.32 -2.36
N THR A 24 -12.83 -13.31 -2.81
CA THR A 24 -14.12 -13.50 -3.47
C THR A 24 -13.99 -14.26 -4.79
N GLU A 25 -12.96 -13.99 -5.58
CA GLU A 25 -12.68 -14.71 -6.83
C GLU A 25 -12.28 -16.17 -6.57
N ILE A 26 -11.49 -16.43 -5.52
CA ILE A 26 -11.13 -17.80 -5.12
C ILE A 26 -12.38 -18.61 -4.75
N GLY A 27 -13.31 -18.02 -4.00
CA GLY A 27 -14.54 -18.67 -3.54
C GLY A 27 -15.63 -18.83 -4.60
N THR A 28 -15.50 -18.22 -5.78
CA THR A 28 -16.48 -18.34 -6.86
C THR A 28 -16.13 -19.47 -7.83
N GLN A 29 -17.16 -20.20 -8.27
CA GLN A 29 -17.06 -21.31 -9.23
C GLN A 29 -16.72 -20.81 -10.64
N THR A 30 -17.15 -19.61 -10.99
CA THR A 30 -16.85 -18.92 -12.24
C THR A 30 -15.64 -18.02 -12.07
N LYS A 31 -14.50 -18.47 -12.59
CA LYS A 31 -13.25 -17.72 -12.53
C LYS A 31 -13.31 -16.49 -13.42
N ASN A 32 -13.04 -15.33 -12.83
CA ASN A 32 -12.96 -14.07 -13.55
C ASN A 32 -11.56 -13.49 -13.41
N TYR A 33 -10.71 -13.86 -14.36
CA TYR A 33 -9.31 -13.45 -14.42
C TYR A 33 -9.12 -11.93 -14.50
N TYR A 34 -10.12 -11.18 -14.97
CA TYR A 34 -10.07 -9.70 -14.96
C TYR A 34 -10.15 -9.17 -13.53
N ILE A 35 -11.09 -9.68 -12.72
CA ILE A 35 -11.23 -9.30 -11.31
C ILE A 35 -9.98 -9.72 -10.54
N GLN A 36 -9.45 -10.92 -10.83
CA GLN A 36 -8.21 -11.40 -10.23
C GLN A 36 -7.03 -10.46 -10.54
N SER A 37 -6.88 -10.07 -11.80
CA SER A 37 -5.81 -9.17 -12.25
C SER A 37 -5.92 -7.78 -11.63
N VAL A 38 -7.14 -7.22 -11.55
CA VAL A 38 -7.40 -5.95 -10.87
C VAL A 38 -7.06 -6.04 -9.37
N GLY A 39 -7.40 -7.17 -8.72
CA GLY A 39 -7.05 -7.42 -7.33
C GLY A 39 -5.52 -7.41 -7.08
N ILE A 40 -4.76 -8.07 -7.95
CA ILE A 40 -3.29 -8.09 -7.89
C ILE A 40 -2.70 -6.68 -8.10
N ILE A 41 -3.20 -5.93 -9.07
CA ILE A 41 -2.72 -4.55 -9.34
C ILE A 41 -2.98 -3.65 -8.13
N CYS A 42 -4.17 -3.73 -7.52
CA CYS A 42 -4.50 -2.98 -6.31
C CYS A 42 -3.56 -3.34 -5.14
N LEU A 43 -3.24 -4.62 -4.96
CA LEU A 43 -2.30 -5.06 -3.93
C LEU A 43 -0.89 -4.51 -4.17
N MET A 44 -0.38 -4.61 -5.40
CA MET A 44 0.95 -4.10 -5.77
C MET A 44 1.06 -2.58 -5.57
N LEU A 45 0.05 -1.81 -5.98
CA LEU A 45 0.02 -0.36 -5.78
C LEU A 45 -0.10 0.02 -4.30
N GLY A 46 -0.93 -0.69 -3.55
CA GLY A 46 -1.07 -0.47 -2.11
C GLY A 46 0.23 -0.74 -1.36
N LEU A 47 0.90 -1.86 -1.65
CA LEU A 47 2.22 -2.20 -1.11
C LEU A 47 3.27 -1.17 -1.49
N PHE A 48 3.31 -0.75 -2.76
CA PHE A 48 4.24 0.28 -3.24
C PHE A 48 4.10 1.58 -2.45
N TRP A 49 2.86 2.06 -2.22
CA TRP A 49 2.62 3.27 -1.44
C TRP A 49 2.97 3.13 0.04
N VAL A 50 2.69 1.97 0.66
CA VAL A 50 3.11 1.72 2.04
C VAL A 50 4.63 1.70 2.16
N ASN A 51 5.32 1.01 1.24
CA ASN A 51 6.78 0.90 1.22
C ASN A 51 7.49 2.24 0.97
N THR A 52 7.03 3.01 -0.02
CA THR A 52 7.58 4.36 -0.27
C THR A 52 7.33 5.31 0.89
N THR A 53 6.18 5.21 1.55
CA THR A 53 5.90 6.00 2.75
C THR A 53 6.85 5.63 3.90
N LEU A 54 7.10 4.34 4.13
CA LEU A 54 8.06 3.87 5.14
C LEU A 54 9.49 4.34 4.85
N ALA A 55 9.95 4.18 3.61
CA ALA A 55 11.27 4.63 3.18
C ALA A 55 11.47 6.15 3.34
N SER A 56 10.44 6.95 3.00
CA SER A 56 10.49 8.40 3.19
C SER A 56 10.61 8.82 4.65
N ARG A 57 10.00 8.05 5.57
CA ARG A 57 10.01 8.34 7.00
C ARG A 57 11.36 8.00 7.63
N SER A 58 11.95 6.87 7.25
CA SER A 58 13.32 6.48 7.64
C SER A 58 14.36 7.51 7.18
N ARG A 59 14.22 8.06 5.96
CA ARG A 59 15.13 9.08 5.43
C ARG A 59 15.05 10.41 6.18
N ILE A 60 13.86 10.79 6.67
CA ILE A 60 13.67 12.00 7.48
C ILE A 60 14.32 11.80 8.86
N GLU A 61 14.09 10.66 9.50
CA GLU A 61 14.68 10.32 10.80
C GLU A 61 16.20 10.33 10.74
N SER A 62 16.80 9.68 9.74
CA SER A 62 18.25 9.67 9.52
C SER A 62 18.84 11.05 9.29
N LYS A 63 18.10 11.99 8.69
CA LYS A 63 18.59 13.34 8.48
C LYS A 63 18.61 14.16 9.77
N THR A 64 17.63 13.97 10.64
CA THR A 64 17.57 14.62 11.95
C THR A 64 18.71 14.18 12.87
N TYR A 65 19.08 12.89 12.86
CA TYR A 65 20.22 12.42 13.68
C TYR A 65 21.58 12.94 13.22
N ILE A 66 21.78 13.16 11.91
CA ILE A 66 23.06 13.68 11.40
C ILE A 66 23.21 15.19 11.70
N GLU A 67 22.11 15.93 11.75
CA GLU A 67 22.11 17.38 12.01
C GLU A 67 22.23 17.72 13.52
N GLU A 68 22.02 16.74 14.42
CA GLU A 68 22.23 16.89 15.88
C GLU A 68 23.64 16.46 16.34
N GLU A 69 24.44 15.81 15.49
CA GLU A 69 25.82 15.39 15.78
C GLU A 69 26.91 16.35 15.22
N GLU A 70 26.54 17.38 14.43
CA GLU A 70 27.43 18.50 14.02
C GLU A 70 27.30 19.72 14.96
#